data_AF-R4LG74-F1
#
_entry.id   AF-R4LG74-F1
#
_cell.length_a   1.000
_cell.length_b   1.000
_cell.length_c   1.000
_cell.angle_alpha   90.00
_cell.angle_beta   90.00
_cell.angle_gamma   90.00
#
_symmetry.space_group_name_H-M   'P 1'
#
loop_
_entity.id
_entity.type
_entity.pdbx_description
1 polymer ?
#
loop_
_entity_poly.entity_id
_entity_poly.type
_entity_poly.pdbx_seq_one_letter_code
_entity_poly.pdbx_strand_id
1 'polypeptide(L)'
;MATTLMPVDPASSPQRVTRLIAISASLLPEEIITARRARRTRSWVIVVVLLVMCLLGAWFFRANQDTRAADAELTAATTEVTDLQRSQREYKDVVTVQNDTETLSKQLKAVMKNDLDWAALYSTLSGTAGASGLQLDGVNGTLKDASNKEDTNTLPSTSTAKTIGQVVVTGTGPDKEAVAAYVDTLARQTVVANPYVTAVNATDDGKVTFSLNVDITSAALCGRFGAKCTSRGGN
;
A
#
# COMPACT_ATOMS: atom_id res chain seq x y z
N MET A 1 59.35 33.70 -43.61
CA MET A 1 59.78 33.57 -45.02
C MET A 1 58.72 32.76 -45.76
N ALA A 2 57.94 33.43 -46.61
CA ALA A 2 57.16 32.87 -47.73
C ALA A 2 56.33 34.03 -48.31
N THR A 3 57.02 34.88 -49.07
CA THR A 3 56.47 35.93 -49.91
C THR A 3 55.84 35.29 -51.14
N THR A 4 54.52 35.43 -51.30
CA THR A 4 53.80 35.02 -52.51
C THR A 4 53.44 36.27 -53.34
N LEU A 5 53.81 36.20 -54.62
CA LEU A 5 53.84 37.28 -55.59
C LEU A 5 52.44 37.72 -56.05
N MET A 6 52.26 39.05 -56.11
CA MET A 6 51.13 39.73 -56.72
C MET A 6 51.35 39.79 -58.24
N PRO A 7 50.41 39.34 -59.09
CA PRO A 7 50.52 39.55 -60.54
C PRO A 7 50.25 41.01 -60.87
N VAL A 8 51.28 41.66 -61.41
CA VAL A 8 51.22 42.99 -62.03
C VAL A 8 50.57 42.83 -63.39
N ASP A 9 49.36 43.35 -63.54
CA ASP A 9 48.62 43.35 -64.81
C ASP A 9 49.13 44.51 -65.70
N PRO A 10 49.76 44.24 -66.86
CA PRO A 10 50.32 45.26 -67.74
C PRO A 10 49.24 45.81 -68.68
N ALA A 11 48.35 46.63 -68.14
CA ALA A 11 47.37 47.39 -68.94
C ALA A 11 47.30 48.87 -68.52
N SER A 12 48.45 49.48 -68.20
CA SER A 12 48.61 50.93 -68.23
C SER A 12 48.93 51.38 -69.66
N SER A 13 47.93 51.37 -70.54
CA SER A 13 48.02 52.04 -71.85
C SER A 13 47.96 53.56 -71.66
N PRO A 14 48.96 54.35 -72.10
CA PRO A 14 48.91 55.80 -72.08
C PRO A 14 48.12 56.27 -73.31
N GLN A 15 46.82 55.98 -73.35
CA GLN A 15 45.88 56.61 -74.27
C GLN A 15 44.95 57.53 -73.49
N ARG A 16 45.56 58.50 -72.80
CA ARG A 16 44.88 59.70 -72.32
C ARG A 16 44.83 60.71 -73.49
N VAL A 17 44.17 60.29 -74.57
CA VAL A 17 43.89 61.11 -75.76
C VAL A 17 42.55 61.82 -75.48
N THR A 18 42.65 63.09 -75.12
CA THR A 18 41.62 64.14 -75.35
C THR A 18 40.16 63.66 -75.29
N ARG A 19 39.70 63.32 -74.08
CA ARG A 19 38.26 63.40 -73.80
C ARG A 19 37.88 64.87 -73.75
N LEU A 20 37.43 65.39 -74.88
CA LEU A 20 36.64 66.61 -74.95
C LEU A 20 35.51 66.46 -73.92
N ILE A 21 35.51 67.31 -72.90
CA ILE A 21 34.36 67.48 -72.03
C ILE A 21 33.28 68.04 -72.95
N ALA A 22 32.34 67.20 -73.38
CA ALA A 22 31.15 67.68 -74.05
C ALA A 22 30.37 68.48 -73.01
N ILE A 23 30.59 69.80 -72.98
CA ILE A 23 29.71 70.74 -72.29
C ILE A 23 28.43 70.78 -73.15
N SER A 24 27.59 69.76 -73.03
CA SER A 24 26.22 69.84 -73.49
C SER A 24 25.48 70.67 -72.45
N ALA A 25 25.17 71.93 -72.77
CA ALA A 25 24.18 72.68 -72.01
C ALA A 25 22.85 71.91 -72.08
N SER A 26 22.45 71.31 -70.96
CA SER A 26 21.14 70.66 -70.85
C SER A 26 20.06 71.74 -70.95
N LEU A 27 19.50 71.91 -72.14
CA LEU A 27 18.36 72.80 -72.39
C LEU A 27 17.01 72.15 -72.01
N LEU A 28 17.04 70.96 -71.40
CA LEU A 28 15.85 70.40 -70.75
C LEU A 28 15.72 71.00 -69.34
N PRO A 29 14.56 71.57 -68.98
CA PRO A 29 14.28 72.04 -67.62
C PRO A 29 14.55 70.93 -66.59
N GLU A 30 15.30 71.25 -65.54
CA GLU A 30 15.64 70.35 -64.41
C GLU A 30 14.39 69.64 -63.83
N GLU A 31 13.24 70.31 -63.89
CA GLU A 31 11.90 69.82 -63.56
C GLU A 31 11.53 68.47 -64.22
N ILE A 32 11.87 68.27 -65.50
CA ILE A 32 11.46 67.06 -66.24
C ILE A 32 12.36 65.87 -65.92
N ILE A 33 13.65 66.13 -65.66
CA ILE A 33 14.65 65.10 -65.37
C ILE A 33 14.47 64.56 -63.94
N THR A 34 14.14 65.45 -63.00
CA THR A 34 13.80 65.09 -61.61
C THR A 34 12.47 64.36 -61.52
N ALA A 35 11.44 64.75 -62.29
CA ALA A 35 10.15 64.05 -62.33
C ALA A 35 10.26 62.59 -62.81
N ARG A 36 11.12 62.31 -63.80
CA ARG A 36 11.31 60.94 -64.32
C ARG A 36 12.09 60.04 -63.35
N ARG A 37 13.11 60.59 -62.67
CA ARG A 37 13.84 59.87 -61.61
C ARG A 37 12.96 59.63 -60.39
N ALA A 38 12.12 60.59 -60.00
CA ALA A 38 11.20 60.47 -58.87
C ALA A 38 10.20 59.32 -59.02
N ARG A 39 9.70 59.05 -60.24
CA ARG A 39 8.81 57.90 -60.48
C ARG A 39 9.54 56.58 -60.29
N ARG A 40 10.78 56.46 -60.78
CA ARG A 40 11.57 55.23 -60.68
C ARG A 40 12.03 54.97 -59.24
N THR A 41 12.42 56.01 -58.49
CA THR A 41 12.74 55.88 -57.06
C THR A 41 11.50 55.55 -56.24
N ARG A 42 10.35 56.18 -56.51
CA ARG A 42 9.08 55.88 -55.83
C ARG A 42 8.64 54.43 -56.03
N SER A 43 8.74 53.88 -57.25
CA SER A 43 8.45 52.47 -57.50
C SER A 43 9.42 51.54 -56.76
N TRP A 44 10.71 51.88 -56.71
CA TRP A 44 11.70 51.10 -55.95
C TRP A 44 11.42 51.13 -54.45
N VAL A 45 11.05 52.28 -53.89
CA VAL A 45 10.68 52.42 -52.47
C VAL A 45 9.47 51.55 -52.13
N ILE A 46 8.45 51.49 -52.99
CA ILE A 46 7.27 50.63 -52.77
C ILE A 46 7.67 49.15 -52.75
N VAL A 47 8.52 48.71 -53.67
CA VAL A 47 9.01 47.32 -53.71
C VAL A 47 9.80 46.98 -52.45
N VAL A 48 10.67 47.89 -52.00
CA VAL A 48 11.44 47.70 -50.76
C VAL A 48 10.52 47.63 -49.54
N VAL A 49 9.51 48.49 -49.45
CA VAL A 49 8.53 48.47 -48.36
C VAL A 49 7.73 47.17 -48.36
N LEU A 50 7.26 46.70 -49.52
CA LEU A 50 6.58 45.41 -49.62
C LEU A 50 7.47 44.25 -49.22
N LEU A 51 8.75 44.27 -49.62
CA LEU A 51 9.72 43.26 -49.24
C LEU A 51 9.91 43.23 -47.72
N VAL A 52 10.09 44.40 -47.08
CA VAL A 52 10.21 44.50 -45.62
C VAL A 52 8.93 43.99 -44.94
N MET A 53 7.75 44.35 -45.45
CA MET A 53 6.47 43.89 -44.90
C MET A 53 6.31 42.36 -45.00
N CYS A 54 6.71 41.76 -46.12
CA CYS A 54 6.75 40.30 -46.27
C CYS A 54 7.73 39.64 -45.30
N LEU A 55 8.91 40.24 -45.09
CA LEU A 55 9.92 39.74 -44.15
C LEU A 55 9.41 39.75 -42.71
N LEU A 56 8.74 40.85 -42.29
CA LEU A 56 8.11 40.96 -40.97
C LEU A 56 6.95 39.98 -40.83
N GLY A 57 6.13 39.80 -41.86
CA GLY A 57 5.03 38.83 -41.86
C GLY A 57 5.53 37.38 -41.72
N ALA A 58 6.57 37.01 -42.46
CA ALA A 58 7.20 35.69 -42.38
C ALA A 58 7.83 35.44 -41.00
N TRP A 59 8.49 36.45 -40.43
CA TRP A 59 9.04 36.39 -39.08
C TRP A 59 7.95 36.18 -38.02
N PHE A 60 6.88 36.97 -38.07
CA PHE A 60 5.77 36.87 -37.12
C PHE A 60 5.08 35.51 -37.22
N PHE A 61 4.89 35.00 -38.43
CA PHE A 61 4.31 33.68 -38.65
C PHE A 61 5.16 32.57 -38.04
N ARG A 62 6.49 32.64 -38.22
CA ARG A 62 7.43 31.68 -37.62
C ARG A 62 7.40 31.74 -36.08
N ALA A 63 7.47 32.94 -35.50
CA ALA A 63 7.40 33.11 -34.04
C ALA A 63 6.07 32.59 -33.44
N ASN A 64 4.97 32.72 -34.18
CA ASN A 64 3.66 32.22 -33.76
C ASN A 64 3.55 30.68 -33.89
N GLN A 65 4.34 30.05 -34.76
CA GLN A 65 4.41 28.59 -34.82
C GLN A 65 5.21 28.01 -33.64
N ASP A 66 6.34 28.64 -33.30
CA ASP A 66 7.20 28.17 -32.21
C ASP A 66 6.46 28.25 -30.85
N THR A 67 5.68 29.30 -30.63
CA THR A 67 4.84 29.45 -29.43
C THR A 67 3.74 28.39 -29.35
N ARG A 68 3.05 28.11 -30.46
CA ARG A 68 2.02 27.05 -30.51
C ARG A 68 2.61 25.67 -30.28
N ALA A 69 3.82 25.41 -30.78
CA ALA A 69 4.51 24.14 -30.55
C ALA A 69 4.84 23.96 -29.05
N ALA A 70 5.35 25.01 -28.40
CA ALA A 70 5.62 25.00 -26.96
C ALA A 70 4.33 24.83 -26.12
N ASP A 71 3.24 25.51 -26.49
CA ASP A 71 1.95 25.37 -25.82
C ASP A 71 1.37 23.96 -26.00
N ALA A 72 1.52 23.37 -27.19
CA ALA A 72 1.08 22.00 -27.47
C ALA A 72 1.87 20.97 -26.66
N GLU A 73 3.19 21.16 -26.51
CA GLU A 73 4.04 20.29 -25.69
C GLU A 73 3.67 20.38 -24.20
N LEU A 74 3.45 21.59 -23.67
CA LEU A 74 2.98 21.78 -22.30
C LEU A 74 1.60 21.14 -22.08
N THR A 75 0.69 21.28 -23.04
CA THR A 75 -0.65 20.69 -22.97
C THR A 75 -0.58 19.15 -23.01
N ALA A 76 0.31 18.58 -23.81
CA ALA A 76 0.53 17.14 -23.86
C ALA A 76 1.09 16.60 -22.53
N ALA A 77 2.12 17.25 -21.99
CA ALA A 77 2.73 16.85 -20.72
C ALA A 77 1.75 16.98 -19.54
N THR A 78 0.96 18.06 -19.50
CA THR A 78 -0.08 18.22 -18.46
C THR A 78 -1.16 17.15 -18.56
N THR A 79 -1.58 16.79 -19.78
CA THR A 79 -2.54 15.70 -20.00
C THR A 79 -1.99 14.36 -19.51
N GLU A 80 -0.74 14.04 -19.84
CA GLU A 80 -0.07 12.81 -19.38
C GLU A 80 0.00 12.74 -17.85
N VAL A 81 0.37 13.84 -17.19
CA VAL A 81 0.38 13.90 -15.72
C VAL A 81 -1.01 13.69 -15.14
N THR A 82 -2.05 14.27 -15.74
CA THR A 82 -3.43 14.08 -15.25
C THR A 82 -3.93 12.64 -15.44
N ASP A 83 -3.56 11.97 -16.52
CA ASP A 83 -3.92 10.57 -16.76
C ASP A 83 -3.12 9.62 -15.85
N LEU A 84 -1.84 9.89 -15.61
CA LEU A 84 -1.05 9.17 -14.60
C LEU A 84 -1.63 9.38 -13.19
N GLN A 85 -2.06 10.58 -12.83
CA GLN A 85 -2.75 10.81 -11.56
C GLN A 85 -4.10 10.10 -11.48
N ARG A 86 -4.87 10.04 -12.58
CA ARG A 86 -6.15 9.32 -12.63
C ARG A 86 -5.94 7.81 -12.45
N SER A 87 -4.98 7.23 -13.18
CA SER A 87 -4.64 5.81 -13.03
C SER A 87 -4.11 5.49 -11.63
N GLN A 88 -3.28 6.33 -11.02
CA GLN A 88 -2.86 6.16 -9.63
C GLN A 88 -4.03 6.16 -8.64
N ARG A 89 -5.05 7.01 -8.85
CA ARG A 89 -6.26 7.02 -8.01
C ARG A 89 -7.06 5.73 -8.14
N GLU A 90 -7.14 5.17 -9.34
CA GLU A 90 -7.83 3.88 -9.58
C GLU A 90 -7.19 2.74 -8.78
N TYR A 91 -5.86 2.70 -8.68
CA TYR A 91 -5.15 1.69 -7.88
C TYR A 91 -5.06 2.01 -6.39
N LYS A 92 -5.25 3.28 -5.99
CA LYS A 92 -5.17 3.69 -4.59
C LYS A 92 -6.17 2.93 -3.72
N ASP A 93 -7.41 2.80 -4.19
CA ASP A 93 -8.47 2.12 -3.44
C ASP A 93 -8.13 0.64 -3.25
N VAL A 94 -7.58 -0.02 -4.27
CA VAL A 94 -7.14 -1.41 -4.19
C VAL A 94 -6.00 -1.60 -3.20
N VAL A 95 -5.00 -0.70 -3.21
CA VAL A 95 -3.89 -0.73 -2.25
C VAL A 95 -4.38 -0.48 -0.83
N THR A 96 -5.31 0.46 -0.63
CA THR A 96 -5.93 0.71 0.67
C THR A 96 -6.66 -0.52 1.18
N VAL A 97 -7.50 -1.17 0.36
CA VAL A 97 -8.20 -2.40 0.75
C VAL A 97 -7.21 -3.52 1.10
N GLN A 98 -6.14 -3.69 0.34
CA GLN A 98 -5.11 -4.70 0.68
C GLN A 98 -4.46 -4.41 2.04
N ASN A 99 -4.07 -3.17 2.29
CA ASN A 99 -3.49 -2.77 3.58
C ASN A 99 -4.47 -2.95 4.75
N ASP A 100 -5.76 -2.65 4.54
CA ASP A 100 -6.81 -2.82 5.54
C ASP A 100 -7.01 -4.31 5.86
N THR A 101 -7.05 -5.17 4.84
CA THR A 101 -7.16 -6.63 5.04
C THR A 101 -5.95 -7.22 5.76
N GLU A 102 -4.73 -6.75 5.47
CA GLU A 102 -3.53 -7.19 6.17
C GLU A 102 -3.55 -6.74 7.64
N THR A 103 -3.99 -5.50 7.89
CA THR A 103 -4.12 -4.94 9.25
C THR A 103 -5.17 -5.71 10.05
N LEU A 104 -6.34 -5.96 9.47
CA LEU A 104 -7.39 -6.76 10.12
C LEU A 104 -6.90 -8.19 10.39
N SER A 105 -6.18 -8.82 9.46
CA SER A 105 -5.61 -10.14 9.65
C SER A 105 -4.59 -10.17 10.81
N LYS A 106 -3.73 -9.16 10.92
CA LYS A 106 -2.79 -9.01 12.04
C LYS A 106 -3.51 -8.80 13.37
N GLN A 107 -4.53 -7.94 13.40
CA GLN A 107 -5.33 -7.69 14.60
C GLN A 107 -6.10 -8.94 15.04
N LEU A 108 -6.72 -9.65 14.09
CA LEU A 108 -7.43 -10.89 14.37
C LEU A 108 -6.47 -11.96 14.90
N LYS A 109 -5.29 -12.13 14.29
CA LYS A 109 -4.25 -13.04 14.81
C LYS A 109 -3.78 -12.64 16.20
N ALA A 110 -3.65 -11.34 16.49
CA ALA A 110 -3.24 -10.86 17.80
C ALA A 110 -4.30 -11.14 18.88
N VAL A 111 -5.58 -10.89 18.58
CA VAL A 111 -6.70 -11.18 19.48
C VAL A 111 -6.84 -12.69 19.69
N MET A 112 -6.74 -13.47 18.62
CA MET A 112 -6.91 -14.93 18.66
C MET A 112 -5.64 -15.69 19.05
N LYS A 113 -4.54 -15.00 19.37
CA LYS A 113 -3.28 -15.61 19.84
C LYS A 113 -3.47 -16.30 21.20
N ASN A 114 -4.36 -15.76 22.03
CA ASN A 114 -4.68 -16.26 23.36
C ASN A 114 -6.08 -16.87 23.40
N ASP A 115 -6.58 -17.35 22.26
CA ASP A 115 -7.87 -18.03 22.23
C ASP A 115 -7.75 -19.44 22.83
N LEU A 116 -8.80 -19.86 23.53
CA LEU A 116 -8.88 -21.18 24.16
C LEU A 116 -9.43 -22.18 23.15
N ASP A 117 -8.71 -23.28 22.93
CA ASP A 117 -9.24 -24.38 22.13
C ASP A 117 -10.16 -25.26 22.99
N TRP A 118 -11.46 -24.95 22.97
CA TRP A 118 -12.49 -25.70 23.69
C TRP A 118 -12.59 -27.16 23.24
N ALA A 119 -12.34 -27.45 21.96
CA ALA A 119 -12.41 -28.81 21.44
C ALA A 119 -11.26 -29.66 21.97
N ALA A 120 -10.05 -29.10 21.96
CA ALA A 120 -8.88 -29.71 22.60
C ALA A 120 -9.11 -29.95 24.10
N LEU A 121 -9.62 -28.96 24.82
CA LEU A 121 -9.93 -29.07 26.24
C LEU A 121 -10.94 -30.20 26.51
N TYR A 122 -12.06 -30.22 25.76
CA TYR A 122 -13.08 -31.25 25.88
C TYR A 122 -12.55 -32.64 25.52
N SER A 123 -11.73 -32.76 24.48
CA SER A 123 -11.12 -34.04 24.10
C SER A 123 -10.18 -34.58 25.17
N THR A 124 -9.46 -33.69 25.87
CA THR A 124 -8.58 -34.07 26.98
C THR A 124 -9.40 -34.54 28.17
N LEU A 125 -10.45 -33.79 28.55
CA LEU A 125 -11.36 -34.13 29.65
C LEU A 125 -12.11 -35.45 29.40
N SER A 126 -12.64 -35.64 28.18
CA SER A 126 -13.34 -36.87 27.80
C SER A 126 -12.41 -38.06 27.65
N GLY A 127 -11.21 -37.87 27.12
CA GLY A 127 -10.18 -38.90 27.05
C GLY A 127 -9.75 -39.39 28.44
N THR A 128 -9.53 -38.48 29.39
CA THR A 128 -9.20 -38.86 30.78
C THR A 128 -10.38 -39.51 31.49
N ALA A 129 -11.61 -39.05 31.24
CA ALA A 129 -12.82 -39.63 31.84
C ALA A 129 -13.04 -41.07 31.36
N GLY A 130 -12.93 -41.29 30.05
CA GLY A 130 -13.07 -42.62 29.45
C GLY A 130 -12.01 -43.61 29.94
N ALA A 131 -10.77 -43.15 30.18
CA ALA A 131 -9.71 -43.99 30.74
C ALA A 131 -10.02 -44.47 32.17
N SER A 132 -10.80 -43.69 32.93
CA SER A 132 -11.28 -44.04 34.27
C SER A 132 -12.65 -44.74 34.26
N GLY A 133 -13.21 -45.06 33.08
CA GLY A 133 -14.53 -45.67 32.96
C GLY A 133 -15.70 -44.74 33.28
N LEU A 134 -15.48 -43.43 33.27
CA LEU A 134 -16.48 -42.40 33.50
C LEU A 134 -17.08 -41.90 32.18
N GLN A 135 -18.35 -41.50 32.21
CA GLN A 135 -19.05 -40.88 31.11
C GLN A 135 -19.37 -39.43 31.45
N LEU A 136 -19.06 -38.50 30.55
CA LEU A 136 -19.33 -37.07 30.73
C LEU A 136 -20.70 -36.72 30.19
N ASP A 137 -21.52 -36.06 31.00
CA ASP A 137 -22.86 -35.60 30.63
C ASP A 137 -22.85 -34.13 30.18
N GLY A 138 -22.00 -33.31 30.80
CA GLY A 138 -21.94 -31.89 30.51
C GLY A 138 -20.65 -31.23 30.99
N VAL A 139 -20.18 -30.28 30.19
CA VAL A 139 -19.01 -29.45 30.49
C VAL A 139 -19.44 -27.99 30.32
N ASN A 140 -19.43 -27.22 31.40
CA ASN A 140 -19.77 -25.82 31.39
C ASN A 140 -18.57 -24.98 31.83
N GLY A 141 -18.08 -24.11 30.94
CA GLY A 141 -16.87 -23.33 31.17
C GLY A 141 -17.15 -21.84 31.23
N THR A 142 -16.50 -21.16 32.16
CA THR A 142 -16.51 -19.69 32.30
C THR A 142 -15.08 -19.17 32.27
N LEU A 143 -14.78 -18.26 31.35
CA LEU A 143 -13.49 -17.57 31.30
C LEU A 143 -13.52 -16.36 32.22
N LYS A 144 -12.40 -16.12 32.93
CA LYS A 144 -12.23 -14.92 33.75
C LYS A 144 -11.92 -13.76 32.82
N ASP A 145 -12.81 -12.78 32.78
CA ASP A 145 -12.59 -11.56 32.01
C ASP A 145 -11.32 -10.85 32.51
N ALA A 146 -10.41 -10.49 31.61
CA ALA A 146 -9.18 -9.77 31.95
C ALA A 146 -9.45 -8.41 32.62
N SER A 147 -10.68 -7.91 32.49
CA SER A 147 -11.17 -6.65 33.04
C SER A 147 -11.63 -6.77 34.50
N ASN A 148 -11.95 -7.98 34.96
CA ASN A 148 -12.42 -8.22 36.32
C ASN A 148 -11.23 -8.47 37.24
N LYS A 149 -10.99 -7.52 38.17
CA LYS A 149 -10.07 -7.69 39.29
C LYS A 149 -10.41 -8.98 40.03
N GLU A 150 -9.38 -9.68 40.50
CA GLU A 150 -9.55 -10.96 41.19
C GLU A 150 -10.60 -10.85 42.30
N ASP A 151 -11.70 -11.58 42.14
CA ASP A 151 -12.58 -11.88 43.27
C ASP A 151 -11.73 -12.61 44.31
N THR A 152 -11.67 -12.04 45.51
CA THR A 152 -10.92 -12.54 46.68
C THR A 152 -11.47 -13.86 47.24
N ASN A 153 -12.39 -14.51 46.52
CA ASN A 153 -13.06 -15.75 46.88
C ASN A 153 -12.58 -16.96 46.05
N THR A 154 -11.56 -16.79 45.21
CA THR A 154 -10.91 -17.92 44.53
C THR A 154 -9.99 -18.65 45.50
N LEU A 155 -10.19 -19.96 45.67
CA LEU A 155 -9.32 -20.80 46.50
C LEU A 155 -7.85 -20.63 46.07
N PRO A 156 -6.89 -20.65 47.01
CA PRO A 156 -5.48 -20.58 46.66
C PRO A 156 -5.11 -21.77 45.75
N SER A 157 -4.79 -21.45 44.50
CA SER A 157 -4.30 -22.44 43.54
C SER A 157 -2.95 -22.98 43.99
N THR A 158 -2.81 -24.30 44.06
CA THR A 158 -1.51 -24.95 44.27
C THR A 158 -0.67 -25.01 42.99
N SER A 159 -1.29 -24.68 41.84
CA SER A 159 -0.61 -24.53 40.56
C SER A 159 0.02 -23.14 40.45
N THR A 160 1.31 -23.11 40.10
CA THR A 160 2.05 -21.90 39.73
C THR A 160 1.57 -21.29 38.40
N ALA A 161 0.71 -21.99 37.66
CA ALA A 161 0.18 -21.51 36.40
C ALA A 161 -0.96 -20.50 36.62
N LYS A 162 -1.00 -19.46 35.78
CA LYS A 162 -2.04 -18.44 35.83
C LYS A 162 -3.40 -19.06 35.47
N THR A 163 -4.34 -19.04 36.40
CA THR A 163 -5.73 -19.44 36.15
C THR A 163 -6.43 -18.40 35.27
N ILE A 164 -7.07 -18.85 34.19
CA ILE A 164 -7.74 -17.99 33.19
C ILE A 164 -9.26 -18.24 33.14
N GLY A 165 -9.76 -19.24 33.85
CA GLY A 165 -11.18 -19.59 33.88
C GLY A 165 -11.44 -20.81 34.76
N GLN A 166 -12.70 -21.20 34.83
CA GLN A 166 -13.16 -22.38 35.56
C GLN A 166 -14.09 -23.20 34.68
N VAL A 167 -14.10 -24.51 34.91
CA VAL A 167 -14.95 -25.48 34.22
C VAL A 167 -15.63 -26.34 35.25
N VAL A 168 -16.95 -26.42 35.15
CA VAL A 168 -17.78 -27.38 35.86
C VAL A 168 -17.98 -28.57 34.93
N VAL A 169 -17.60 -29.75 35.40
CA VAL A 169 -17.74 -31.01 34.69
C VAL A 169 -18.72 -31.88 35.45
N THR A 170 -19.68 -32.44 34.72
CA THR A 170 -20.69 -33.34 35.24
C THR A 170 -20.69 -34.63 34.47
N GLY A 171 -20.92 -35.74 35.16
CA GLY A 171 -20.91 -37.06 34.55
C GLY A 171 -21.40 -38.18 35.46
N THR A 172 -21.39 -39.37 34.90
CA THR A 172 -21.71 -40.62 35.58
C THR A 172 -20.51 -41.57 35.62
N GLY A 173 -20.40 -42.31 36.72
CA GLY A 173 -19.34 -43.28 36.96
C GLY A 173 -19.83 -44.55 37.63
N PRO A 174 -19.02 -45.63 37.59
CA PRO A 174 -19.37 -46.89 38.24
C PRO A 174 -19.29 -46.77 39.77
N ASP A 175 -18.28 -46.08 40.31
CA ASP A 175 -18.00 -46.00 41.74
C ASP A 175 -17.29 -44.70 42.13
N LYS A 176 -17.16 -44.47 43.43
CA LYS A 176 -16.45 -43.29 43.97
C LYS A 176 -14.94 -43.36 43.72
N GLU A 177 -14.40 -44.56 43.60
CA GLU A 177 -12.96 -44.80 43.35
C GLU A 177 -12.58 -44.36 41.93
N ALA A 178 -13.40 -44.65 40.91
CA ALA A 178 -13.20 -44.13 39.56
C ALA A 178 -13.22 -42.59 39.50
N VAL A 179 -14.11 -41.94 40.28
CA VAL A 179 -14.16 -40.47 40.36
C VAL A 179 -12.89 -39.91 41.01
N ALA A 180 -12.38 -40.53 42.08
CA ALA A 180 -11.13 -40.12 42.71
C ALA A 180 -9.92 -40.32 41.76
N ALA A 181 -9.85 -41.47 41.08
CA ALA A 181 -8.82 -41.73 40.09
C ALA A 181 -8.84 -40.72 38.93
N TYR A 182 -10.04 -40.32 38.48
CA TYR A 182 -10.18 -39.28 37.48
C TYR A 182 -9.62 -37.93 37.95
N VAL A 183 -9.96 -37.50 39.17
CA VAL A 183 -9.43 -36.25 39.76
C VAL A 183 -7.91 -36.28 39.86
N ASP A 184 -7.32 -37.41 40.27
CA ASP A 184 -5.86 -37.58 40.34
C ASP A 184 -5.19 -37.55 38.97
N THR A 185 -5.80 -38.15 37.94
CA THR A 185 -5.27 -38.06 36.57
C THR A 185 -5.38 -36.64 36.02
N LEU A 186 -6.44 -35.92 36.39
CA LEU A 186 -6.67 -34.55 35.95
C LEU A 186 -5.69 -33.57 36.62
N ALA A 187 -5.33 -33.82 37.89
CA ALA A 187 -4.33 -33.04 38.62
C ALA A 187 -2.91 -33.13 38.02
N ARG A 188 -2.64 -34.15 37.20
CA ARG A 188 -1.34 -34.32 36.51
C ARG A 188 -1.27 -33.61 35.16
N GLN A 189 -2.39 -33.12 34.64
CA GLN A 189 -2.43 -32.41 33.37
C GLN A 189 -1.94 -30.97 33.56
N THR A 190 -1.25 -30.43 32.56
CA THR A 190 -0.75 -29.04 32.61
C THR A 190 -1.80 -28.01 32.18
N VAL A 191 -2.78 -28.45 31.39
CA VAL A 191 -3.85 -27.63 30.79
C VAL A 191 -4.91 -27.21 31.83
N VAL A 192 -5.02 -27.97 32.92
CA VAL A 192 -6.02 -27.80 33.97
C VAL A 192 -5.36 -27.88 35.35
N ALA A 193 -5.92 -27.21 36.33
CA ALA A 193 -5.41 -27.17 37.70
C ALA A 193 -6.54 -27.28 38.73
N ASN A 194 -6.15 -27.58 39.97
CA ASN A 194 -7.03 -27.66 41.14
C ASN A 194 -8.35 -28.40 40.89
N PRO A 195 -8.35 -29.63 40.37
CA PRO A 195 -9.59 -30.37 40.24
C PRO A 195 -10.12 -30.70 41.64
N TYR A 196 -11.37 -30.31 41.91
CA TYR A 196 -12.04 -30.64 43.17
C TYR A 196 -13.48 -31.08 42.91
N VAL A 197 -13.92 -32.07 43.67
CA VAL A 197 -15.26 -32.64 43.53
C VAL A 197 -16.23 -31.82 44.38
N THR A 198 -17.31 -31.30 43.77
CA THR A 198 -18.33 -30.51 44.47
C THR A 198 -19.45 -31.38 45.02
N ALA A 199 -19.85 -32.40 44.27
CA ALA A 199 -20.94 -33.30 44.66
C ALA A 199 -20.72 -34.70 44.09
N VAL A 200 -21.09 -35.71 44.88
CA VAL A 200 -21.08 -37.12 44.50
C VAL A 200 -22.34 -37.77 45.03
N ASN A 201 -23.30 -38.07 44.15
CA ASN A 201 -24.57 -38.66 44.53
C ASN A 201 -24.69 -40.08 43.97
N ALA A 202 -25.06 -41.02 44.83
CA ALA A 202 -25.41 -42.37 44.38
C ALA A 202 -26.76 -42.33 43.66
N THR A 203 -26.86 -43.07 42.57
CA THR A 203 -28.10 -43.30 41.81
C THR A 203 -28.62 -44.69 42.14
N ASP A 204 -29.93 -44.90 42.04
CA ASP A 204 -30.57 -46.18 42.38
C ASP A 204 -30.03 -47.38 41.56
N ASP A 205 -29.45 -47.12 40.39
CA ASP A 205 -28.83 -48.12 39.50
C ASP A 205 -27.42 -48.57 39.95
N GLY A 206 -26.96 -48.18 41.14
CA GLY A 206 -25.62 -48.48 41.64
C GLY A 206 -24.50 -47.67 40.96
N LYS A 207 -24.87 -46.68 40.13
CA LYS A 207 -23.95 -45.71 39.52
C LYS A 207 -23.82 -44.46 40.38
N VAL A 208 -22.76 -43.70 40.17
CA VAL A 208 -22.50 -42.46 40.87
C VAL A 208 -22.55 -41.30 39.88
N THR A 209 -23.36 -40.29 40.17
CA THR A 209 -23.32 -38.99 39.48
C THR A 209 -22.33 -38.10 40.21
N PHE A 210 -21.47 -37.41 39.47
CA PHE A 210 -20.49 -36.49 40.04
C PHE A 210 -20.57 -35.13 39.38
N SER A 211 -20.22 -34.12 40.17
CA SER A 211 -19.92 -32.77 39.72
C SER A 211 -18.56 -32.38 40.26
N LEU A 212 -17.71 -31.84 39.40
CA LEU A 212 -16.39 -31.37 39.77
C LEU A 212 -16.08 -30.04 39.10
N ASN A 213 -15.27 -29.25 39.79
CA ASN A 213 -14.79 -27.97 39.31
C ASN A 213 -13.29 -28.06 39.05
N VAL A 214 -12.86 -27.41 37.98
CA VAL A 214 -11.48 -27.42 37.51
C VAL A 214 -11.12 -26.03 37.03
N ASP A 215 -9.93 -25.58 37.39
CA ASP A 215 -9.40 -24.31 36.91
C ASP A 215 -8.71 -24.53 35.54
N ILE A 216 -8.99 -23.66 34.57
CA ILE A 216 -8.29 -23.63 33.29
C ILE A 216 -7.01 -22.83 33.47
N THR A 217 -5.87 -23.38 33.08
CA THR A 217 -4.59 -22.67 33.15
C THR A 217 -4.25 -21.97 31.84
N SER A 218 -3.34 -21.00 31.89
CA SER A 218 -2.82 -20.32 30.68
C SER A 218 -2.13 -21.27 29.69
N ALA A 219 -1.78 -22.51 30.10
CA ALA A 219 -1.22 -23.51 29.19
C ALA A 219 -2.25 -24.05 28.18
N ALA A 220 -3.55 -23.83 28.45
CA ALA A 220 -4.62 -24.17 27.52
C ALA A 220 -4.74 -23.17 26.34
N LEU A 221 -4.06 -22.02 26.42
CA LEU A 221 -4.08 -20.98 25.39
C LEU A 221 -3.07 -21.33 24.29
N CYS A 222 -3.52 -22.04 23.25
CA CYS A 222 -2.66 -22.24 22.07
C CYS A 222 -2.95 -21.22 20.95
N GLY A 223 -4.07 -20.50 21.03
CA GLY A 223 -4.54 -19.61 19.98
C GLY A 223 -5.01 -20.36 18.73
N ARG A 224 -6.16 -19.98 18.19
CA ARG A 224 -6.78 -20.68 17.03
C ARG A 224 -5.92 -20.66 15.77
N PHE A 225 -5.02 -19.69 15.66
CA PHE A 225 -4.10 -19.50 14.53
C PHE A 225 -2.62 -19.57 14.94
N GLY A 226 -2.34 -20.04 16.16
CA GLY A 226 -1.00 -20.18 16.72
C GLY A 226 -0.31 -21.49 16.32
N ALA A 227 0.80 -21.80 16.98
CA ALA A 227 1.43 -23.12 16.85
C ALA A 227 0.44 -24.20 17.27
N LYS A 228 0.37 -25.32 16.53
CA LYS A 228 -0.57 -26.42 16.79
C LYS A 228 -0.55 -26.79 18.27
N CYS A 229 -1.71 -26.74 18.94
CA CYS A 229 -1.84 -27.29 20.29
C CYS A 229 -1.33 -28.73 20.27
N THR A 230 -0.45 -29.08 21.20
CA THR A 230 -0.16 -30.49 21.56
C THR A 230 -1.30 -31.09 22.39
N SER A 231 -2.55 -30.81 21.98
CA SER A 231 -3.71 -31.55 22.45
C SER A 231 -3.79 -32.82 21.63
N ARG A 232 -3.69 -33.97 22.30
CA ARG A 232 -3.71 -35.30 21.69
C ARG A 232 -5.13 -35.75 21.31
N GLY A 233 -6.01 -34.83 20.95
CA GLY A 233 -7.40 -35.10 20.63
C GLY A 233 -7.85 -34.35 19.39
N GLY A 234 -7.80 -35.05 18.25
CA GLY A 234 -8.31 -34.58 16.96
C GLY A 234 -7.35 -34.92 15.83
N ASN A 235 -7.68 -35.96 15.05
CA ASN A 235 -7.18 -36.13 13.68
C ASN A 235 -7.73 -35.01 12.79
#